data_AF-A0A5C9C290-F1
#
_entry.id   AF-A0A5C9C290-F1
#
_cell.length_a   1.000
_cell.length_b   1.000
_cell.length_c   1.000
_cell.angle_alpha   90.00
_cell.angle_beta   90.00
_cell.angle_gamma   90.00
#
_symmetry.space_group_name_H-M   'P 1'
#
loop_
_entity.id
_entity.type
_entity.pdbx_description
1 polymer ?
#
loop_
_entity_poly.entity_id
_entity_poly.type
_entity_poly.pdbx_seq_one_letter_code
_entity_poly.pdbx_strand_id
1 'polypeptide(L)'
;MKFSLKTLAAAVVMAAAATGAQADIVAGNGGNGELFFNIWDANGSYTRGLNVQVTSFESGLASAGNVDMMWTSDSLLNTWLASADVSTLKWNVVANDTQGANRLLTTYTAPEKAVTKQNDVIRSAGIAVTNFLGAVNPLMSNVAGASVAVDSGSTAYAGKTAFRDSVGGLLDFSNAGTLANSSFASGLGFMRIDALATGTAKSVYNEYMDGTTAVNVWLDSANTLHIGAVAAVPEPSEYAMLLAGLGMIGFMARRNKRA
;
A
#
# COMPACT_ATOMS: atom_id res chain seq x y z
N MET A 1 38.99 -9.98 -16.99
CA MET A 1 37.68 -10.63 -17.22
C MET A 1 36.61 -9.57 -17.10
N LYS A 2 35.82 -9.36 -18.15
CA LYS A 2 34.78 -8.33 -18.23
C LYS A 2 33.61 -8.76 -17.35
N PHE A 3 33.32 -8.02 -16.29
CA PHE A 3 32.05 -8.16 -15.57
C PHE A 3 30.94 -7.63 -16.49
N SER A 4 30.08 -8.52 -16.97
CA SER A 4 28.93 -8.16 -17.78
C SER A 4 27.81 -7.63 -16.89
N LEU A 5 27.38 -6.39 -17.15
CA LEU A 5 26.10 -5.80 -16.71
C LEU A 5 24.94 -6.68 -17.21
N LYS A 6 24.62 -7.78 -16.52
CA LYS A 6 23.56 -8.70 -16.99
C LYS A 6 22.47 -9.07 -15.99
N THR A 7 22.35 -8.43 -14.82
CA THR A 7 21.28 -8.85 -13.88
C THR A 7 20.63 -7.77 -13.03
N LEU A 8 20.74 -6.48 -13.35
CA LEU A 8 19.87 -5.48 -12.73
C LEU A 8 18.72 -5.10 -13.69
N ALA A 9 17.81 -6.05 -13.91
CA ALA A 9 16.49 -5.74 -14.43
C ALA A 9 15.53 -5.72 -13.25
N ALA A 10 15.55 -4.63 -12.48
CA ALA A 10 14.37 -4.27 -11.70
C ALA A 10 13.31 -3.89 -12.74
N ALA A 11 12.36 -4.79 -12.98
CA ALA A 11 11.23 -4.50 -13.84
C ALA A 11 10.31 -3.54 -13.08
N VAL A 12 10.60 -2.24 -13.18
CA VAL A 12 9.68 -1.19 -12.75
C VAL A 12 8.45 -1.32 -13.65
N VAL A 13 7.38 -1.91 -13.11
CA VAL A 13 6.07 -1.84 -13.75
C VAL A 13 5.55 -0.44 -13.45
N MET A 14 5.90 0.52 -14.32
CA MET A 14 5.15 1.76 -14.40
C MET A 14 3.72 1.37 -14.77
N ALA A 15 2.84 1.34 -13.78
CA ALA A 15 1.41 1.35 -14.02
C ALA A 15 1.14 2.65 -14.77
N ALA A 16 1.11 2.57 -16.10
CA ALA A 16 0.76 3.70 -16.94
C ALA A 16 -0.55 4.24 -16.40
N ALA A 17 -0.55 5.47 -15.89
CA ALA A 17 -1.76 6.20 -15.56
C ALA A 17 -2.58 6.20 -16.85
N ALA A 18 -3.58 5.31 -16.91
CA ALA A 18 -4.35 5.11 -18.12
C ALA A 18 -5.05 6.45 -18.43
N THR A 19 -4.56 7.13 -19.46
CA THR A 19 -5.29 8.20 -20.13
C THR A 19 -6.41 7.55 -20.94
N GLY A 20 -7.40 7.02 -20.23
CA GLY A 20 -8.65 6.48 -20.73
C GLY A 20 -9.81 7.17 -20.02
N ALA A 21 -10.99 7.19 -20.65
CA ALA A 21 -12.19 7.85 -20.13
C ALA A 21 -12.45 7.57 -18.64
N GLN A 22 -12.83 8.62 -17.91
CA GLN A 22 -12.97 8.70 -16.46
C GLN A 22 -13.90 7.63 -15.90
N ALA A 23 -13.37 6.72 -15.08
CA ALA A 23 -14.12 5.65 -14.47
C ALA A 23 -14.12 5.79 -12.96
N ASP A 24 -15.28 5.53 -12.35
CA ASP A 24 -15.45 5.31 -10.93
C ASP A 24 -14.44 4.28 -10.40
N ILE A 25 -14.02 4.41 -9.14
CA ILE A 25 -13.25 3.35 -8.48
C ILE A 25 -14.16 2.12 -8.40
N VAL A 26 -13.70 1.00 -8.94
CA VAL A 26 -14.49 -0.24 -8.96
C VAL A 26 -14.67 -0.74 -7.53
N ALA A 27 -15.88 -0.65 -7.00
CA ALA A 27 -16.21 -1.19 -5.69
C ALA A 27 -16.32 -2.72 -5.73
N GLY A 28 -16.00 -3.39 -4.63
CA GLY A 28 -16.05 -4.86 -4.52
C GLY A 28 -17.45 -5.49 -4.52
N ASN A 29 -18.51 -4.73 -4.75
CA ASN A 29 -19.89 -5.21 -4.69
C ASN A 29 -20.28 -6.15 -5.84
N GLY A 30 -19.59 -6.09 -6.99
CA GLY A 30 -19.67 -7.08 -8.07
C GLY A 30 -18.59 -8.18 -7.98
N GLY A 31 -17.82 -8.20 -6.90
CA GLY A 31 -16.57 -8.92 -6.78
C GLY A 31 -15.39 -8.14 -7.37
N ASN A 32 -14.17 -8.56 -7.03
CA ASN A 32 -12.92 -8.06 -7.62
C ASN A 32 -12.77 -6.51 -7.67
N GLY A 33 -12.93 -5.83 -6.54
CA GLY A 33 -12.78 -4.38 -6.48
C GLY A 33 -11.38 -3.88 -6.81
N GLU A 34 -11.23 -2.56 -6.88
CA GLU A 34 -9.98 -1.88 -7.19
C GLU A 34 -9.26 -1.42 -5.91
N LEU A 35 -7.92 -1.44 -5.95
CA LEU A 35 -7.10 -0.75 -4.96
C LEU A 35 -7.30 0.76 -5.09
N PHE A 36 -7.51 1.42 -3.96
CA PHE A 36 -7.57 2.87 -3.87
C PHE A 36 -6.79 3.38 -2.67
N PHE A 37 -6.21 4.56 -2.84
CA PHE A 37 -5.41 5.27 -1.85
C PHE A 37 -6.23 6.35 -1.18
N ASN A 38 -6.09 6.49 0.13
CA ASN A 38 -6.66 7.59 0.90
C ASN A 38 -5.59 8.24 1.78
N ILE A 39 -5.70 9.54 1.91
CA ILE A 39 -4.91 10.36 2.82
C ILE A 39 -5.81 11.43 3.42
N TRP A 40 -5.72 11.64 4.72
CA TRP A 40 -6.63 12.52 5.44
C TRP A 40 -6.00 13.10 6.70
N ASP A 41 -6.47 14.27 7.10
CA ASP A 41 -6.22 14.90 8.38
C ASP A 41 -7.56 15.16 9.07
N ALA A 42 -7.62 15.99 10.13
CA ALA A 42 -8.89 16.34 10.77
C ALA A 42 -9.83 17.21 9.91
N ASN A 43 -9.32 17.86 8.87
CA ASN A 43 -10.00 18.90 8.10
C ASN A 43 -10.57 18.38 6.78
N GLY A 44 -10.00 17.30 6.21
CA GLY A 44 -10.47 16.73 4.97
C GLY A 44 -9.68 15.50 4.53
N SER A 45 -9.95 15.05 3.31
CA SER A 45 -9.24 13.91 2.73
C SER A 45 -9.10 14.02 1.24
N TYR A 46 -8.09 13.34 0.71
CA TYR A 46 -7.93 13.00 -0.69
C TYR A 46 -8.06 11.49 -0.89
N THR A 47 -8.75 11.08 -1.94
CA THR A 47 -8.93 9.68 -2.35
C THR A 47 -8.64 9.54 -3.84
N ARG A 48 -7.95 8.45 -4.24
CA ARG A 48 -7.62 8.14 -5.62
C ARG A 48 -7.72 6.65 -5.94
N GLY A 49 -8.30 6.31 -7.08
CA GLY A 49 -8.21 4.98 -7.68
C GLY A 49 -6.81 4.69 -8.21
N LEU A 50 -6.31 3.48 -7.97
CA LEU A 50 -4.99 3.05 -8.42
C LEU A 50 -5.04 2.32 -9.78
N ASN A 51 -6.23 2.11 -10.33
CA ASN A 51 -6.51 1.36 -11.57
C ASN A 51 -5.97 -0.07 -11.56
N VAL A 52 -5.97 -0.71 -10.39
CA VAL A 52 -5.53 -2.10 -10.20
C VAL A 52 -6.61 -2.86 -9.46
N GLN A 53 -7.26 -3.80 -10.15
CA GLN A 53 -8.20 -4.71 -9.52
C GLN A 53 -7.48 -5.76 -8.67
N VAL A 54 -8.15 -6.27 -7.62
CA VAL A 54 -7.60 -7.26 -6.68
C VAL A 54 -6.96 -8.46 -7.40
N THR A 55 -7.66 -9.06 -8.37
CA THR A 55 -7.18 -10.23 -9.11
C THR A 55 -5.96 -9.88 -9.97
N SER A 56 -5.90 -8.67 -10.53
CA SER A 56 -4.74 -8.19 -11.30
C SER A 56 -3.53 -7.97 -10.39
N PHE A 57 -3.74 -7.44 -9.19
CA PHE A 57 -2.69 -7.30 -8.18
C PHE A 57 -2.12 -8.67 -7.79
N GLU A 58 -2.99 -9.62 -7.41
CA GLU A 58 -2.58 -10.95 -6.97
C GLU A 58 -1.88 -11.76 -8.07
N SER A 59 -2.38 -11.68 -9.31
CA SER A 59 -1.72 -12.32 -10.46
C SER A 59 -0.37 -11.67 -10.80
N GLY A 60 -0.25 -10.35 -10.60
CA GLY A 60 1.02 -9.62 -10.69
C GLY A 60 2.05 -10.13 -9.67
N LEU A 61 1.66 -10.27 -8.40
CA LEU A 61 2.51 -10.85 -7.35
C LEU A 61 2.99 -12.27 -7.68
N ALA A 62 2.11 -13.10 -8.25
CA ALA A 62 2.45 -14.48 -8.59
C ALA A 62 3.37 -14.61 -9.82
N SER A 63 3.49 -13.56 -10.64
CA SER A 63 4.22 -13.59 -11.93
C SER A 63 5.50 -12.77 -11.94
N ALA A 64 5.62 -11.74 -11.09
CA ALA A 64 6.81 -10.93 -10.95
C ALA A 64 7.64 -11.39 -9.75
N GLY A 65 8.96 -11.47 -9.92
CA GLY A 65 9.87 -11.33 -8.79
C GLY A 65 10.18 -9.84 -8.61
N ASN A 66 9.98 -9.33 -7.41
CA ASN A 66 10.10 -7.93 -6.97
C ASN A 66 9.01 -6.99 -7.53
N VAL A 67 7.78 -7.12 -7.02
CA VAL A 67 6.70 -6.14 -7.18
C VAL A 67 7.21 -4.77 -6.79
N ASP A 68 7.11 -3.83 -7.71
CA ASP A 68 7.43 -2.42 -7.53
C ASP A 68 6.44 -1.59 -8.35
N MET A 69 5.34 -1.22 -7.72
CA MET A 69 4.27 -0.42 -8.32
C MET A 69 4.31 0.98 -7.72
N MET A 70 4.24 1.99 -8.58
CA MET A 70 4.30 3.39 -8.15
C MET A 70 3.22 4.25 -8.80
N TRP A 71 2.71 5.21 -8.04
CA TRP A 71 1.75 6.22 -8.49
C TRP A 71 2.24 7.60 -8.08
N THR A 72 2.72 8.38 -9.05
CA THR A 72 3.16 9.76 -8.84
C THR A 72 2.00 10.62 -8.32
N SER A 73 2.32 11.56 -7.43
CA SER A 73 1.36 12.54 -6.94
C SER A 73 0.75 13.34 -8.10
N ASP A 74 -0.57 13.58 -8.03
CA ASP A 74 -1.27 14.44 -8.99
C ASP A 74 -1.38 15.88 -8.46
N SER A 75 -1.88 16.79 -9.29
CA SER A 75 -2.05 18.20 -8.89
C SER A 75 -3.03 18.38 -7.73
N LEU A 76 -4.04 17.52 -7.63
CA LEU A 76 -5.08 17.62 -6.61
C LEU A 76 -4.54 17.21 -5.22
N LEU A 77 -3.76 16.13 -5.16
CA LEU A 77 -3.06 15.70 -3.94
C LEU A 77 -2.11 16.78 -3.45
N ASN A 78 -1.28 17.33 -4.35
CA ASN A 78 -0.33 18.37 -3.97
C ASN A 78 -1.03 19.66 -3.50
N THR A 79 -2.16 20.01 -4.10
CA THR A 79 -2.98 21.15 -3.65
C THR A 79 -3.60 20.90 -2.28
N TRP A 80 -4.15 19.71 -2.05
CA TRP A 80 -4.75 19.34 -0.76
C TRP A 80 -3.69 19.31 0.36
N LEU A 81 -2.54 18.66 0.11
CA LEU A 81 -1.42 18.57 1.06
C LEU A 81 -0.88 19.94 1.49
N ALA A 82 -0.89 20.93 0.60
CA ALA A 82 -0.46 22.29 0.93
C ALA A 82 -1.30 22.97 2.02
N SER A 83 -2.52 22.47 2.27
CA SER A 83 -3.44 22.97 3.30
C SER A 83 -3.69 21.99 4.45
N ALA A 84 -3.16 20.76 4.36
CA ALA A 84 -3.40 19.71 5.34
C ALA A 84 -2.53 19.86 6.60
N ASP A 85 -3.04 19.42 7.73
CA ASP A 85 -2.27 19.25 8.96
C ASP A 85 -1.42 17.97 8.88
N VAL A 86 -0.19 18.14 8.41
CA VAL A 86 0.79 17.05 8.25
C VAL A 86 1.14 16.33 9.54
N SER A 87 0.88 16.92 10.72
CA SER A 87 1.20 16.31 12.02
C SER A 87 0.19 15.24 12.44
N THR A 88 -1.06 15.37 11.99
CA THR A 88 -2.16 14.44 12.29
C THR A 88 -2.56 13.59 11.09
N LEU A 89 -1.88 13.79 9.96
CA LEU A 89 -2.15 13.14 8.71
C LEU A 89 -2.01 11.62 8.82
N LYS A 90 -3.04 10.94 8.32
CA LYS A 90 -3.14 9.50 8.21
C LYS A 90 -3.36 9.10 6.76
N TRP A 91 -2.94 7.90 6.40
CA TRP A 91 -3.15 7.38 5.06
C TRP A 91 -3.27 5.86 5.05
N ASN A 92 -3.97 5.31 4.07
CA ASN A 92 -4.08 3.86 3.86
C ASN A 92 -4.27 3.52 2.37
N VAL A 93 -4.06 2.25 2.04
CA VAL A 93 -4.50 1.66 0.77
C VAL A 93 -5.47 0.53 1.09
N VAL A 94 -6.61 0.51 0.41
CA VAL A 94 -7.68 -0.46 0.64
C VAL A 94 -8.23 -0.97 -0.69
N ALA A 95 -8.68 -2.22 -0.74
CA ALA A 95 -9.54 -2.76 -1.78
C ALA A 95 -10.49 -3.78 -1.15
N ASN A 96 -11.64 -4.05 -1.76
CA ASN A 96 -12.56 -5.07 -1.26
C ASN A 96 -13.13 -5.95 -2.38
N ASP A 97 -13.60 -7.12 -1.97
CA ASP A 97 -14.39 -8.06 -2.74
C ASP A 97 -15.48 -8.60 -1.80
N THR A 98 -16.75 -8.29 -2.04
CA THR A 98 -17.87 -8.65 -1.16
C THR A 98 -18.87 -9.64 -1.77
N GLN A 99 -18.65 -10.10 -3.01
CA GLN A 99 -19.52 -11.07 -3.68
C GLN A 99 -18.76 -12.23 -4.33
N GLY A 100 -17.48 -12.06 -4.66
CA GLY A 100 -16.62 -13.11 -5.19
C GLY A 100 -15.96 -13.89 -4.06
N ALA A 101 -14.65 -13.70 -3.89
CA ALA A 101 -13.87 -14.46 -2.94
C ALA A 101 -14.00 -13.95 -1.48
N ASN A 102 -14.77 -12.89 -1.23
CA ASN A 102 -15.02 -12.30 0.10
C ASN A 102 -13.73 -11.90 0.82
N ARG A 103 -13.09 -10.82 0.33
CA ARG A 103 -11.75 -10.42 0.75
C ARG A 103 -11.65 -8.92 0.99
N LEU A 104 -10.79 -8.53 1.92
CA LEU A 104 -10.38 -7.16 2.15
C LEU A 104 -8.87 -7.06 2.00
N LEU A 105 -8.37 -6.24 1.08
CA LEU A 105 -6.96 -5.92 1.00
C LEU A 105 -6.75 -4.59 1.71
N THR A 106 -5.75 -4.51 2.57
CA THR A 106 -5.51 -3.29 3.34
C THR A 106 -4.09 -3.20 3.84
N THR A 107 -3.61 -1.97 4.01
CA THR A 107 -2.40 -1.66 4.77
C THR A 107 -2.55 -1.92 6.27
N TYR A 108 -1.45 -2.05 7.01
CA TYR A 108 -1.43 -2.15 8.48
C TYR A 108 -0.13 -1.64 9.13
N THR A 109 -0.20 -1.21 10.39
CA THR A 109 0.95 -0.63 11.14
C THR A 109 1.67 -1.57 12.10
N ALA A 110 1.08 -2.72 12.45
CA ALA A 110 1.68 -3.69 13.36
C ALA A 110 1.47 -5.11 12.82
N PRO A 111 2.42 -6.04 13.01
CA PRO A 111 2.33 -7.39 12.44
C PRO A 111 1.03 -8.09 12.84
N GLU A 112 0.63 -9.04 11.99
CA GLU A 112 -0.64 -9.77 12.02
C GLU A 112 -1.08 -10.10 13.46
N LYS A 113 -2.31 -9.70 13.80
CA LYS A 113 -2.87 -9.95 15.14
C LYS A 113 -3.03 -11.46 15.34
N ALA A 114 -2.50 -11.97 16.46
CA ALA A 114 -2.65 -13.37 16.87
C ALA A 114 -4.12 -13.83 17.06
N VAL A 115 -5.06 -12.88 17.14
CA VAL A 115 -6.50 -13.13 17.15
C VAL A 115 -7.11 -12.36 16.00
N THR A 116 -7.72 -13.06 15.05
CA THR A 116 -8.43 -12.45 13.93
C THR A 116 -9.91 -12.19 14.25
N LYS A 117 -10.55 -11.36 13.44
CA LYS A 117 -12.00 -11.13 13.49
C LYS A 117 -12.80 -12.32 12.93
N GLN A 118 -14.10 -12.31 13.15
CA GLN A 118 -15.01 -13.28 12.55
C GLN A 118 -15.33 -12.92 11.09
N ASN A 119 -15.65 -13.92 10.28
CA ASN A 119 -15.95 -13.76 8.86
C ASN A 119 -17.08 -12.76 8.58
N ASP A 120 -18.13 -12.74 9.40
CA ASP A 120 -19.24 -11.77 9.30
C ASP A 120 -18.79 -10.33 9.58
N VAL A 121 -17.86 -10.13 10.52
CA VAL A 121 -17.25 -8.82 10.79
C VAL A 121 -16.45 -8.34 9.60
N ILE A 122 -15.66 -9.20 8.97
CA ILE A 122 -14.88 -8.85 7.77
C ILE A 122 -15.77 -8.56 6.56
N ARG A 123 -16.82 -9.36 6.33
CA ARG A 123 -17.83 -9.04 5.30
C ARG A 123 -18.47 -7.67 5.54
N SER A 124 -18.75 -7.34 6.81
CA SER A 124 -19.27 -6.02 7.19
C SER A 124 -18.24 -4.91 6.94
N ALA A 125 -16.95 -5.16 7.15
CA ALA A 125 -15.88 -4.22 6.81
C ALA A 125 -15.82 -3.98 5.30
N GLY A 126 -15.93 -5.05 4.50
CA GLY A 126 -16.05 -4.94 3.05
C GLY A 126 -17.26 -4.10 2.61
N ILE A 127 -18.42 -4.26 3.25
CA ILE A 127 -19.60 -3.42 2.98
C ILE A 127 -19.34 -1.95 3.36
N ALA A 128 -18.67 -1.68 4.48
CA ALA A 128 -18.30 -0.32 4.87
C ALA A 128 -17.37 0.35 3.85
N VAL A 129 -16.43 -0.40 3.26
CA VAL A 129 -15.59 0.06 2.14
C VAL A 129 -16.44 0.37 0.90
N THR A 130 -17.37 -0.51 0.52
CA THR A 130 -18.31 -0.27 -0.58
C THR A 130 -19.15 0.99 -0.35
N ASN A 131 -19.65 1.20 0.87
CA ASN A 131 -20.45 2.38 1.21
C ASN A 131 -19.61 3.66 1.13
N PHE A 132 -18.35 3.62 1.57
CA PHE A 132 -17.42 4.73 1.40
C PHE A 132 -17.23 5.07 -0.09
N LEU A 133 -16.95 4.08 -0.95
CA LEU A 133 -16.83 4.31 -2.40
C LEU A 133 -18.15 4.80 -3.02
N GLY A 134 -19.30 4.39 -2.50
CA GLY A 134 -20.61 4.94 -2.90
C GLY A 134 -20.77 6.43 -2.62
N ALA A 135 -20.02 6.99 -1.67
CA ALA A 135 -19.95 8.44 -1.43
C ALA A 135 -18.87 9.13 -2.27
N VAL A 136 -17.74 8.46 -2.54
CA VAL A 136 -16.61 9.01 -3.31
C VAL A 136 -16.91 9.06 -4.81
N ASN A 137 -17.37 7.96 -5.40
CA ASN A 137 -17.59 7.81 -6.85
C ASN A 137 -18.47 8.91 -7.48
N PRO A 138 -19.61 9.30 -6.87
CA PRO A 138 -20.42 10.39 -7.41
C PRO A 138 -19.67 11.74 -7.53
N LEU A 139 -18.63 11.97 -6.72
CA LEU A 139 -17.81 13.19 -6.73
C LEU A 139 -16.64 13.12 -7.71
N MET A 140 -16.28 11.93 -8.20
CA MET A 140 -15.23 11.74 -9.21
C MET A 140 -15.78 11.83 -10.64
N SER A 141 -17.10 11.78 -10.82
CA SER A 141 -17.75 12.00 -12.10
C SER A 141 -17.36 13.40 -12.62
N ASN A 142 -16.60 13.46 -13.72
CA ASN A 142 -16.04 14.67 -14.36
C ASN A 142 -14.67 15.18 -13.84
N VAL A 143 -13.96 14.45 -12.98
CA VAL A 143 -12.62 14.84 -12.51
C VAL A 143 -11.52 14.02 -13.22
N ALA A 144 -10.54 14.71 -13.80
CA ALA A 144 -9.38 14.06 -14.41
C ALA A 144 -8.52 13.37 -13.34
N GLY A 145 -8.22 12.08 -13.50
CA GLY A 145 -7.26 11.35 -12.65
C GLY A 145 -7.85 10.34 -11.66
N ALA A 146 -9.18 10.09 -11.68
CA ALA A 146 -9.87 9.20 -10.75
C ALA A 146 -9.55 9.52 -9.27
N SER A 147 -9.48 10.83 -8.96
CA SER A 147 -9.17 11.33 -7.63
C SER A 147 -10.11 12.46 -7.22
N VAL A 148 -10.31 12.62 -5.91
CA VAL A 148 -11.16 13.65 -5.31
C VAL A 148 -10.55 14.12 -4.00
N ALA A 149 -10.74 15.40 -3.67
CA ALA A 149 -10.46 15.95 -2.36
C ALA A 149 -11.74 16.57 -1.78
N VAL A 150 -11.98 16.34 -0.49
CA VAL A 150 -13.19 16.80 0.22
C VAL A 150 -12.85 17.33 1.61
N ASP A 151 -13.70 18.19 2.16
CA ASP A 151 -13.64 18.59 3.57
C ASP A 151 -14.23 17.53 4.51
N SER A 152 -14.03 17.71 5.82
CA SER A 152 -14.49 16.80 6.87
C SER A 152 -16.01 16.75 7.06
N GLY A 153 -16.75 17.69 6.49
CA GLY A 153 -18.20 17.71 6.43
C GLY A 153 -18.76 16.67 5.45
N SER A 154 -18.07 16.45 4.33
CA SER A 154 -18.46 15.51 3.27
C SER A 154 -18.68 14.08 3.76
N THR A 155 -19.63 13.36 3.16
CA THR A 155 -19.82 11.92 3.39
C THR A 155 -18.69 11.08 2.80
N ALA A 156 -17.95 11.62 1.82
CA ALA A 156 -16.78 11.00 1.20
C ALA A 156 -15.47 11.24 1.97
N TYR A 157 -15.53 11.87 3.15
CA TYR A 157 -14.35 12.11 3.97
C TYR A 157 -13.80 10.81 4.57
N ALA A 158 -12.56 10.45 4.24
CA ALA A 158 -11.93 9.20 4.69
C ALA A 158 -11.76 9.13 6.21
N GLY A 159 -11.64 10.27 6.91
CA GLY A 159 -11.50 10.30 8.37
C GLY A 159 -12.82 10.11 9.15
N LYS A 160 -13.96 9.83 8.49
CA LYS A 160 -15.22 9.50 9.18
C LYS A 160 -15.06 8.22 10.00
N THR A 161 -15.72 8.17 11.16
CA THR A 161 -15.70 7.02 12.07
C THR A 161 -16.03 5.71 11.37
N ALA A 162 -16.95 5.70 10.40
CA ALA A 162 -17.37 4.49 9.67
C ALA A 162 -16.30 3.90 8.73
N PHE A 163 -15.28 4.67 8.37
CA PHE A 163 -14.16 4.24 7.52
C PHE A 163 -12.84 4.39 8.31
N ARG A 164 -12.10 5.50 8.16
CA ARG A 164 -10.85 5.83 8.85
C ARG A 164 -9.88 4.65 9.04
N ASP A 165 -9.16 4.65 10.16
CA ASP A 165 -8.04 3.78 10.48
C ASP A 165 -8.40 2.36 10.96
N SER A 166 -9.67 2.00 11.07
CA SER A 166 -10.07 0.63 11.46
C SER A 166 -11.36 0.15 10.82
N VAL A 167 -11.78 0.82 9.73
CA VAL A 167 -13.03 0.55 9.00
C VAL A 167 -14.21 0.47 9.97
N GLY A 168 -14.48 1.54 10.73
CA GLY A 168 -15.58 1.53 11.70
C GLY A 168 -15.31 0.76 13.00
N GLY A 169 -14.06 0.42 13.30
CA GLY A 169 -13.71 -0.48 14.41
C GLY A 169 -13.95 -1.95 14.09
N LEU A 170 -14.21 -2.29 12.82
CA LEU A 170 -14.40 -3.65 12.36
C LEU A 170 -13.06 -4.39 12.23
N LEU A 171 -11.95 -3.67 12.08
CA LEU A 171 -10.59 -4.21 12.19
C LEU A 171 -10.08 -4.10 13.64
N ASP A 172 -9.31 -5.08 14.11
CA ASP A 172 -8.65 -5.07 15.43
C ASP A 172 -7.24 -4.46 15.41
N PHE A 173 -6.85 -3.87 14.28
CA PHE A 173 -5.61 -3.15 14.08
C PHE A 173 -5.88 -1.81 13.39
N SER A 174 -4.87 -0.93 13.40
CA SER A 174 -4.89 0.27 12.57
C SER A 174 -4.47 -0.07 11.16
N ASN A 175 -5.33 0.21 10.19
CA ASN A 175 -5.00 0.08 8.77
C ASN A 175 -4.31 1.33 8.20
N ALA A 176 -4.17 2.38 8.99
CA ALA A 176 -3.62 3.66 8.57
C ALA A 176 -2.25 3.94 9.18
N GLY A 177 -1.35 4.49 8.36
CA GLY A 177 -0.04 4.99 8.74
C GLY A 177 -0.01 6.49 8.95
N THR A 178 1.17 6.99 9.29
CA THR A 178 1.49 8.43 9.37
C THR A 178 2.58 8.78 8.35
N LEU A 179 2.94 10.05 8.21
CA LEU A 179 4.11 10.43 7.41
C LEU A 179 5.44 9.94 8.00
N ALA A 180 5.49 9.52 9.28
CA ALA A 180 6.65 8.85 9.84
C ALA A 180 6.84 7.42 9.28
N ASN A 181 5.78 6.85 8.69
CA ASN A 181 5.77 5.54 8.04
C ASN A 181 5.95 5.63 6.51
N SER A 182 6.65 6.66 6.04
CA SER A 182 6.79 6.98 4.61
C SER A 182 8.19 6.63 4.08
N SER A 183 8.59 5.37 4.23
CA SER A 183 9.79 4.82 3.58
C SER A 183 9.64 3.33 3.34
N PHE A 184 10.47 2.72 2.50
CA PHE A 184 10.47 1.26 2.34
C PHE A 184 10.67 0.52 3.68
N ALA A 185 11.59 1.01 4.53
CA ALA A 185 11.96 0.37 5.79
C ALA A 185 10.94 0.58 6.93
N SER A 186 10.21 1.69 6.91
CA SER A 186 9.22 2.07 7.95
C SER A 186 7.78 2.09 7.46
N GLY A 187 7.56 1.62 6.23
CA GLY A 187 6.29 1.56 5.52
C GLY A 187 5.24 0.71 6.23
N LEU A 188 4.02 0.76 5.70
CA LEU A 188 2.95 -0.12 6.16
C LEU A 188 3.10 -1.48 5.50
N GLY A 189 2.87 -2.55 6.25
CA GLY A 189 2.71 -3.87 5.63
C GLY A 189 1.41 -3.89 4.81
N PHE A 190 1.34 -4.78 3.81
CA PHE A 190 0.15 -4.98 2.99
C PHE A 190 -0.36 -6.41 3.13
N MET A 191 -1.66 -6.58 3.38
CA MET A 191 -2.25 -7.90 3.57
C MET A 191 -3.58 -8.08 2.84
N ARG A 192 -3.98 -9.33 2.72
CA ARG A 192 -5.30 -9.79 2.36
C ARG A 192 -5.97 -10.49 3.53
N ILE A 193 -7.21 -10.11 3.81
CA ILE A 193 -8.05 -10.76 4.79
C ILE A 193 -9.12 -11.55 4.05
N ASP A 194 -9.13 -12.87 4.23
CA ASP A 194 -10.10 -13.78 3.63
C ASP A 194 -11.23 -14.06 4.62
N ALA A 195 -12.46 -13.90 4.15
CA ALA A 195 -13.67 -14.31 4.87
C ALA A 195 -14.41 -15.39 4.09
N LEU A 196 -14.99 -16.35 4.80
CA LEU A 196 -15.95 -17.26 4.17
C LEU A 196 -17.20 -16.48 3.71
N ALA A 197 -17.96 -17.01 2.76
CA ALA A 197 -19.20 -16.38 2.29
C ALA A 197 -20.28 -16.25 3.39
N THR A 198 -20.28 -17.17 4.37
CA THR A 198 -21.26 -17.20 5.48
C THR A 198 -20.58 -17.55 6.81
N GLY A 199 -21.35 -17.54 7.91
CA GLY A 199 -20.88 -17.95 9.24
C GLY A 199 -20.01 -16.93 9.97
N THR A 200 -19.62 -17.30 11.20
CA THR A 200 -18.91 -16.46 12.19
C THR A 200 -17.58 -17.07 12.65
N ALA A 201 -17.08 -18.08 11.92
CA ALA A 201 -15.74 -18.60 12.13
C ALA A 201 -14.70 -17.48 11.97
N LYS A 202 -13.51 -17.67 12.53
CA LYS A 202 -12.40 -16.72 12.41
C LYS A 202 -11.96 -16.57 10.96
N SER A 203 -11.70 -15.34 10.54
CA SER A 203 -11.13 -15.00 9.23
C SER A 203 -9.64 -15.33 9.19
N VAL A 204 -9.07 -15.38 7.99
CA VAL A 204 -7.64 -15.62 7.78
C VAL A 204 -6.99 -14.32 7.30
N TYR A 205 -5.95 -13.88 7.98
CA TYR A 205 -5.15 -12.73 7.56
C TYR A 205 -3.92 -13.30 6.84
N ASN A 206 -3.56 -12.74 5.70
CA ASN A 206 -2.45 -13.20 4.88
C ASN A 206 -1.63 -11.98 4.46
N GLU A 207 -0.46 -11.82 5.06
CA GLU A 207 0.52 -10.85 4.59
C GLU A 207 0.91 -11.16 3.14
N TYR A 208 0.98 -10.12 2.31
CA TYR A 208 1.48 -10.28 0.96
C TYR A 208 2.99 -10.40 0.97
N MET A 209 3.47 -11.46 0.35
CA MET A 209 4.89 -11.75 0.19
C MET A 209 5.22 -11.86 -1.30
N ASP A 210 6.37 -11.32 -1.67
CA ASP A 210 7.01 -11.58 -2.95
C ASP A 210 8.25 -12.45 -2.69
N GLY A 211 8.12 -13.74 -3.01
CA GLY A 211 9.07 -14.74 -2.55
C GLY A 211 9.14 -14.76 -1.02
N THR A 212 10.27 -14.29 -0.46
CA THR A 212 10.50 -14.22 0.99
C THR A 212 10.46 -12.80 1.55
N THR A 213 10.18 -11.79 0.71
CA THR A 213 10.17 -10.38 1.10
C THR A 213 8.73 -9.91 1.28
N ALA A 214 8.43 -9.29 2.42
CA ALA A 214 7.12 -8.69 2.66
C ALA A 214 6.85 -7.51 1.72
N VAL A 215 5.62 -7.43 1.23
CA VAL A 215 5.15 -6.29 0.44
C VAL A 215 4.80 -5.15 1.37
N ASN A 216 5.49 -4.02 1.20
CA ASN A 216 5.25 -2.80 1.94
C ASN A 216 4.61 -1.74 1.06
N VAL A 217 3.92 -0.80 1.70
CA VAL A 217 3.35 0.41 1.09
C VAL A 217 3.99 1.62 1.75
N TRP A 218 4.42 2.60 0.96
CA TRP A 218 4.98 3.84 1.48
C TRP A 218 4.75 5.03 0.56
N LEU A 219 4.85 6.24 1.11
CA LEU A 219 4.97 7.47 0.34
C LEU A 219 6.45 7.87 0.30
N ASP A 220 6.97 8.35 -0.83
CA ASP A 220 8.31 8.93 -0.88
C ASP A 220 8.30 10.45 -0.64
N SER A 221 9.48 11.08 -0.69
CA SER A 221 9.61 12.53 -0.51
C SER A 221 8.93 13.39 -1.60
N ALA A 222 8.56 12.79 -2.73
CA ALA A 222 7.80 13.43 -3.80
C ALA A 222 6.28 13.15 -3.71
N ASN A 223 5.83 12.56 -2.60
CA ASN A 223 4.47 12.09 -2.37
C ASN A 223 4.04 11.01 -3.39
N THR A 224 4.98 10.29 -3.98
CA THR A 224 4.68 9.13 -4.83
C THR A 224 4.29 7.98 -3.91
N LEU A 225 3.14 7.36 -4.18
CA LEU A 225 2.74 6.13 -3.50
C LEU A 225 3.47 4.95 -4.14
N HIS A 226 4.03 4.09 -3.31
CA HIS A 226 4.68 2.86 -3.71
C HIS A 226 4.01 1.67 -3.03
N ILE A 227 3.81 0.58 -3.77
CA ILE A 227 3.47 -0.75 -3.24
C ILE A 227 4.51 -1.71 -3.81
N GLY A 228 5.32 -2.30 -2.94
CA GLY A 228 6.39 -3.17 -3.42
C GLY A 228 7.12 -3.97 -2.36
N ALA A 229 7.82 -4.99 -2.84
CA ALA A 229 8.72 -5.85 -2.09
C ALA A 229 10.13 -5.69 -2.66
N VAL A 230 10.73 -4.53 -2.39
CA VAL A 230 12.10 -4.25 -2.84
C VAL A 230 13.06 -4.91 -1.86
N ALA A 231 13.90 -5.86 -2.29
CA ALA A 231 14.96 -6.35 -1.41
C ALA A 231 15.82 -5.16 -0.94
N ALA A 232 16.08 -5.03 0.36
CA ALA A 232 16.96 -3.99 0.88
C ALA A 232 18.27 -4.01 0.08
N VAL A 233 18.46 -3.00 -0.78
CA VAL A 233 19.72 -2.85 -1.51
C VAL A 233 20.74 -2.45 -0.46
N PRO A 234 21.82 -3.22 -0.25
CA PRO A 234 22.78 -2.91 0.80
C PRO A 234 23.26 -1.47 0.64
N GLU A 235 23.25 -0.71 1.73
CA GLU A 235 23.60 0.70 1.66
C GLU A 235 25.09 0.86 1.28
N PRO A 236 25.49 1.96 0.63
CA PRO A 236 26.90 2.22 0.31
C PRO A 236 27.84 2.13 1.53
N SER A 237 27.32 2.42 2.73
CA SER A 237 28.03 2.28 4.01
C SER A 237 28.33 0.82 4.36
N GLU A 238 27.45 -0.12 4.05
CA GLU A 238 27.65 -1.56 4.25
C GLU A 238 28.70 -2.10 3.28
N TYR A 239 28.68 -1.65 2.03
CA TYR A 239 29.76 -1.93 1.08
C TYR A 239 31.10 -1.34 1.53
N ALA A 240 31.09 -0.12 2.09
CA ALA A 240 32.29 0.49 2.63
C ALA A 240 32.84 -0.29 3.84
N MET A 241 31.98 -0.82 4.70
CA MET A 241 32.37 -1.66 5.85
C MET A 241 32.88 -3.03 5.40
N LEU A 242 32.28 -3.64 4.39
CA LEU A 242 32.79 -4.86 3.77
C LEU A 242 34.17 -4.61 3.13
N LEU A 243 34.32 -3.51 2.40
CA LEU A 243 35.58 -3.13 1.76
C LEU A 243 36.66 -2.81 2.81
N ALA A 244 36.30 -2.14 3.90
CA ALA A 244 37.18 -1.86 5.03
C ALA A 244 37.60 -3.16 5.73
N GLY A 245 36.68 -4.09 5.93
CA GLY A 245 36.96 -5.42 6.47
C GLY A 245 37.94 -6.21 5.59
N LEU A 246 37.71 -6.24 4.28
CA LEU A 246 38.62 -6.87 3.32
C LEU A 246 39.98 -6.16 3.26
N GLY A 247 40.00 -4.83 3.36
CA GLY A 247 41.21 -4.03 3.43
C GLY A 247 42.06 -4.35 4.66
N MET A 248 41.42 -4.54 5.83
CA MET A 248 42.10 -4.93 7.06
C MET A 248 42.68 -6.35 6.98
N ILE A 249 41.91 -7.31 6.44
CA ILE A 249 42.39 -8.69 6.23
C ILE A 249 43.56 -8.71 5.25
N GLY A 250 43.48 -7.95 4.16
CA GLY A 250 44.58 -7.81 3.20
C GLY A 250 45.84 -7.20 3.82
N PHE A 251 45.68 -6.19 4.69
CA PHE A 251 46.80 -5.59 5.43
C PHE A 251 47.46 -6.58 6.40
N MET A 252 46.65 -7.34 7.16
CA MET A 252 47.15 -8.38 8.07
C MET A 252 47.88 -9.50 7.32
N ALA A 253 47.33 -9.96 6.19
CA ALA A 253 47.96 -10.99 5.35
C ALA A 253 49.30 -10.51 4.77
N ARG A 254 49.42 -9.23 4.40
CA ARG A 254 50.70 -8.63 3.95
C ARG A 254 51.73 -8.56 5.07
N ARG A 255 51.33 -8.25 6.31
CA ARG A 255 52.23 -8.20 7.46
C ARG A 255 52.83 -9.57 7.75
N ASN A 256 52.02 -10.63 7.70
CA ASN A 256 52.47 -11.99 7.98
C ASN A 256 53.41 -12.57 6.91
N LYS A 257 53.43 -12.04 5.68
CA LYS A 257 54.43 -12.43 4.66
C LYS A 257 55.78 -11.74 4.82
N ARG A 258 55.88 -10.75 5.71
CA ARG A 258 57.11 -9.97 5.97
C ARG A 258 57.77 -10.33 7.30
N ALA A 259 57.17 -11.24 8.06
CA ALA A 259 57.79 -11.94 9.19
C ALA A 259 58.19 -13.34 8.72
#